data_AF-A0A7C0UZP2-F1
#
_entry.id   AF-A0A7C0UZP2-F1
#
_cell.length_a   1.000
_cell.length_b   1.000
_cell.length_c   1.000
_cell.angle_alpha   90.00
_cell.angle_beta   90.00
_cell.angle_gamma   90.00
#
_symmetry.space_group_name_H-M   'P 1'
#
loop_
_entity.id
_entity.type
_entity.pdbx_description
1 polymer ?
#
loop_
_entity_poly.entity_id
_entity_poly.type
_entity_poly.pdbx_seq_one_letter_code
_entity_poly.pdbx_strand_id
1 'polypeptide(L)'
;MGRRLLLVAVLAASLCTLAWGEVKLRVVVEGRGLALLYREELVCDERTFEKLLSRFLEDKEGYLESVVSNFTEIFLKLRKLRASNWTLSFNASYTPGVGARYVMAFSCIIYGAAMGRVKRPTYAFEWLLIPLSKGRHDLYDFRYISERELAYEGRVDRKLVSISLRFERPIAHCRYHVWYRG
;
A
#
# COMPACT_ATOMS: atom_id res chain seq x y z
N MET A 1 -10.09 -27.37 -8.01
CA MET A 1 -10.70 -26.20 -8.68
C MET A 1 -10.98 -25.15 -7.61
N GLY A 2 -10.28 -24.05 -7.41
CA GLY A 2 -9.55 -23.17 -8.30
C GLY A 2 -9.75 -21.75 -7.75
N ARG A 3 -9.32 -21.49 -6.50
CA ARG A 3 -9.38 -20.15 -5.89
C ARG A 3 -8.30 -19.28 -6.55
N ARG A 4 -8.67 -18.61 -7.65
CA ARG A 4 -7.88 -17.54 -8.27
C ARG A 4 -7.87 -16.34 -7.30
N LEU A 5 -6.94 -16.35 -6.34
CA LEU A 5 -6.67 -15.19 -5.48
C LEU A 5 -5.88 -14.17 -6.30
N LEU A 6 -6.62 -13.23 -6.89
CA LEU A 6 -6.08 -11.99 -7.44
C LEU A 6 -5.57 -11.14 -6.29
N LEU A 7 -4.26 -11.23 -6.06
CA LEU A 7 -3.44 -10.33 -5.26
C LEU A 7 -3.66 -8.88 -5.70
N VAL A 8 -4.51 -8.18 -4.97
CA VAL A 8 -4.56 -6.72 -4.96
C VAL A 8 -4.77 -6.37 -3.50
N ALA A 9 -4.00 -5.39 -3.00
CA ALA A 9 -4.09 -4.70 -1.70
C ALA A 9 -5.17 -5.23 -0.76
N VAL A 10 -4.85 -5.45 0.50
CA VAL A 10 -5.75 -6.09 1.48
C VAL A 10 -7.18 -5.55 1.49
N LEU A 11 -7.35 -4.25 1.23
CA LEU A 11 -8.65 -3.62 1.01
C LEU A 11 -9.36 -4.06 -0.29
N ALA A 12 -8.62 -4.20 -1.39
CA ALA A 12 -9.06 -4.65 -2.71
C ALA A 12 -9.33 -6.16 -2.83
N ALA A 13 -8.69 -7.01 -2.03
CA ALA A 13 -9.01 -8.44 -1.96
C ALA A 13 -10.42 -8.69 -1.37
N SER A 14 -10.86 -7.82 -0.46
CA SER A 14 -12.25 -7.80 0.05
C SER A 14 -13.30 -7.30 -0.97
N LEU A 15 -12.83 -6.63 -2.05
CA LEU A 15 -13.64 -5.96 -3.06
C LEU A 15 -13.79 -6.75 -4.38
N CYS A 16 -13.14 -7.90 -4.54
CA CYS A 16 -13.17 -8.67 -5.78
C CYS A 16 -14.55 -9.23 -6.18
N THR A 17 -15.58 -9.04 -5.35
CA THR A 17 -16.97 -9.38 -5.68
C THR A 17 -17.92 -8.18 -5.81
N LEU A 18 -17.47 -6.93 -5.56
CA LEU A 18 -18.40 -5.83 -5.26
C LEU A 18 -18.10 -4.45 -5.88
N ALA A 19 -17.01 -4.25 -6.59
CA ALA A 19 -16.71 -2.93 -7.17
C ALA A 19 -17.53 -2.67 -8.45
N TRP A 20 -18.64 -1.94 -8.31
CA TRP A 20 -19.46 -1.40 -9.42
C TRP A 20 -19.09 0.07 -9.72
N GLY A 21 -17.81 0.45 -9.57
CA GLY A 21 -17.32 1.83 -9.71
C GLY A 21 -15.80 1.92 -9.90
N GLU A 22 -15.30 3.09 -10.32
CA GLU A 22 -13.85 3.35 -10.43
C GLU A 22 -13.25 3.54 -9.02
N VAL A 23 -12.32 2.66 -8.67
CA VAL A 23 -11.60 2.71 -7.39
C VAL A 23 -10.15 3.05 -7.66
N LYS A 24 -9.59 4.00 -6.91
CA LYS A 24 -8.17 4.36 -6.97
C LYS A 24 -7.46 3.88 -5.71
N LEU A 25 -6.43 3.07 -5.91
CA LEU A 25 -5.52 2.65 -4.84
C LEU A 25 -4.32 3.60 -4.80
N ARG A 26 -4.02 4.12 -3.62
CA ARG A 26 -2.82 4.91 -3.37
C ARG A 26 -1.98 4.27 -2.28
N VAL A 27 -0.76 3.90 -2.61
CA VAL A 27 0.21 3.36 -1.66
C VAL A 27 1.28 4.42 -1.41
N VAL A 28 1.59 4.66 -0.14
CA VAL A 28 2.69 5.51 0.31
C VAL A 28 3.57 4.69 1.24
N VAL A 29 4.87 4.69 0.98
CA VAL A 29 5.85 4.07 1.85
C VAL A 29 6.93 5.08 2.20
N GLU A 30 7.12 5.34 3.49
CA GLU A 30 8.19 6.23 3.97
C GLU A 30 9.31 5.40 4.61
N GLY A 31 10.56 5.57 4.12
CA GLY A 31 11.74 4.98 4.73
C GLY A 31 12.22 5.80 5.92
N ARG A 32 12.26 5.21 7.12
CA ARG A 32 12.82 5.83 8.34
C ARG A 32 13.73 4.86 9.07
N GLY A 33 15.04 5.12 9.02
CA GLY A 33 16.04 4.20 9.55
C GLY A 33 15.87 2.79 8.94
N LEU A 34 15.67 1.77 9.78
CA LEU A 34 15.45 0.38 9.36
C LEU A 34 13.97 -0.03 9.29
N ALA A 35 13.05 0.93 9.34
CA ALA A 35 11.62 0.70 9.23
C ALA A 35 11.03 1.35 7.97
N LEU A 36 9.95 0.77 7.47
CA LEU A 36 9.10 1.33 6.42
C LEU A 36 7.73 1.66 7.01
N LEU A 37 7.30 2.91 6.90
CA LEU A 37 5.97 3.34 7.30
C LEU A 37 5.07 3.16 6.09
N TYR A 38 4.22 2.14 6.13
CA TYR A 38 3.32 1.79 5.04
C TYR A 38 1.95 2.40 5.26
N ARG A 39 1.38 2.98 4.21
CA ARG A 39 -0.02 3.41 4.16
C ARG A 39 -0.61 3.08 2.80
N GLU A 40 -1.77 2.44 2.79
CA GLU A 40 -2.61 2.31 1.61
C GLU A 40 -3.93 3.05 1.81
N GLU A 41 -4.38 3.69 0.75
CA GLU A 41 -5.63 4.44 0.69
C GLU A 41 -6.46 3.92 -0.48
N LEU A 42 -7.70 3.57 -0.17
CA LEU A 42 -8.71 3.25 -1.15
C LEU A 42 -9.63 4.46 -1.30
N VAL A 43 -9.53 5.14 -2.44
CA VAL A 43 -10.45 6.21 -2.81
C VAL A 43 -11.60 5.59 -3.60
N CYS A 44 -12.82 5.77 -3.13
CA CYS A 44 -14.01 5.14 -3.70
C CYS A 44 -15.22 6.07 -3.67
N ASP A 45 -16.29 5.66 -4.34
CA ASP A 45 -17.60 6.31 -4.25
C ASP A 45 -18.26 6.09 -2.87
N GLU A 46 -19.25 6.93 -2.58
CA GLU A 46 -20.02 6.90 -1.33
C GLU A 46 -20.63 5.53 -1.04
N ARG A 47 -21.25 4.91 -2.06
CA ARG A 47 -21.91 3.60 -1.92
C ARG A 47 -20.92 2.51 -1.49
N THR A 48 -19.73 2.49 -2.09
CA THR A 48 -18.67 1.54 -1.74
C THR A 48 -18.14 1.83 -0.34
N PHE A 49 -17.96 3.10 0.00
CA PHE A 49 -17.49 3.52 1.33
C PHE A 49 -18.47 3.12 2.43
N GLU A 50 -19.75 3.43 2.30
CA GLU A 50 -20.80 3.07 3.27
C GLU A 50 -20.87 1.56 3.51
N LYS A 51 -20.75 0.77 2.44
CA LYS A 51 -20.74 -0.68 2.54
C LYS A 51 -19.54 -1.22 3.32
N LEU A 52 -18.35 -0.68 3.07
CA LEU A 52 -17.14 -1.06 3.81
C LEU A 52 -17.24 -0.61 5.27
N LEU A 53 -17.77 0.59 5.51
CA LEU A 53 -17.98 1.12 6.85
C LEU A 53 -18.99 0.28 7.64
N SER A 54 -20.14 -0.09 7.06
CA SER A 54 -21.13 -0.96 7.71
C SER A 54 -20.50 -2.29 8.17
N ARG A 55 -19.76 -2.97 7.29
CA ARG A 55 -19.07 -4.22 7.62
C ARG A 55 -18.04 -4.04 8.73
N PHE A 56 -17.31 -2.93 8.72
CA PHE A 56 -16.37 -2.62 9.80
C PHE A 56 -17.10 -2.34 11.12
N LEU A 57 -18.25 -1.65 11.09
CA LEU A 57 -19.02 -1.34 12.29
C LEU A 57 -19.74 -2.56 12.89
N GLU A 58 -20.10 -3.55 12.07
CA GLU A 58 -20.70 -4.83 12.49
C GLU A 58 -19.74 -5.66 13.36
N ASP A 59 -18.46 -5.74 12.98
CA ASP A 59 -17.42 -6.47 13.72
C ASP A 59 -16.05 -5.81 13.48
N LYS A 60 -15.70 -4.86 14.34
CA LYS A 60 -14.48 -4.06 14.19
C LYS A 60 -13.21 -4.90 14.33
N GLU A 61 -13.21 -5.81 15.30
CA GLU A 61 -12.04 -6.63 15.65
C GLU A 61 -11.83 -7.70 14.57
N GLY A 62 -12.84 -8.50 14.25
CA GLY A 62 -12.73 -9.53 13.22
C GLY A 62 -12.47 -8.96 11.83
N TYR A 63 -13.01 -7.78 11.51
CA TYR A 63 -12.68 -7.08 10.27
C TYR A 63 -11.19 -6.69 10.22
N LEU A 64 -10.65 -6.08 11.28
CA LEU A 64 -9.23 -5.71 11.34
C LEU A 64 -8.32 -6.95 11.31
N GLU A 65 -8.67 -8.02 12.04
CA GLU A 65 -7.93 -9.28 12.02
C GLU A 65 -7.88 -9.88 10.62
N SER A 66 -9.01 -9.87 9.89
CA SER A 66 -9.07 -10.33 8.51
C SER A 66 -8.18 -9.51 7.59
N VAL A 67 -8.19 -8.18 7.73
CA VAL A 67 -7.31 -7.26 6.99
C VAL A 67 -5.84 -7.59 7.31
N VAL A 68 -5.46 -7.64 8.58
CA VAL A 68 -4.07 -7.92 9.00
C VAL A 68 -3.59 -9.30 8.54
N SER A 69 -4.44 -10.32 8.64
CA SER A 69 -4.14 -11.69 8.20
C SER A 69 -3.88 -11.74 6.70
N ASN A 70 -4.76 -11.14 5.89
CA ASN A 70 -4.57 -11.04 4.44
C ASN A 70 -3.31 -10.25 4.09
N PHE A 71 -3.01 -9.15 4.80
CA PHE A 71 -1.79 -8.37 4.58
C PHE A 71 -0.55 -9.22 4.79
N THR A 72 -0.55 -9.95 5.91
CA THR A 72 0.58 -10.77 6.33
C THR A 72 0.85 -11.88 5.34
N GLU A 73 -0.19 -12.61 4.92
CA GLU A 73 -0.08 -13.69 3.95
C GLU A 73 0.42 -13.20 2.59
N ILE A 74 -0.09 -12.06 2.11
CA ILE A 74 0.23 -11.52 0.80
C ILE A 74 1.62 -10.87 0.75
N PHE A 75 1.89 -9.95 1.69
CA PHE A 75 3.00 -9.02 1.58
C PHE A 75 4.19 -9.40 2.48
N LEU A 76 3.96 -10.05 3.62
CA LEU A 76 5.01 -10.22 4.64
C LEU A 76 5.60 -11.63 4.68
N LYS A 77 4.76 -12.66 4.58
CA LYS A 77 5.12 -14.06 4.86
C LYS A 77 6.25 -14.58 3.99
N LEU A 78 6.17 -14.38 2.68
CA LEU A 78 7.18 -14.89 1.72
C LEU A 78 8.59 -14.33 2.01
N ARG A 79 8.65 -13.09 2.52
CA ARG A 79 9.91 -12.39 2.81
C ARG A 79 10.26 -12.39 4.31
N LYS A 80 9.51 -13.12 5.14
CA LYS A 80 9.69 -13.21 6.59
C LYS A 80 9.74 -11.83 7.28
N LEU A 81 8.93 -10.89 6.77
CA LEU A 81 8.84 -9.54 7.32
C LEU A 81 7.93 -9.53 8.55
N ARG A 82 8.13 -8.51 9.41
CA ARG A 82 7.26 -8.27 10.57
C ARG A 82 6.60 -6.90 10.41
N ALA A 83 5.42 -6.75 10.98
CA ALA A 83 4.76 -5.46 11.04
C ALA A 83 4.04 -5.24 12.38
N SER A 84 3.90 -3.98 12.76
CA SER A 84 3.22 -3.55 13.98
C SER A 84 2.44 -2.26 13.73
N ASN A 85 1.76 -1.76 14.78
CA ASN A 85 1.06 -0.48 14.78
C ASN A 85 0.02 -0.40 13.66
N TRP A 86 -0.74 -1.47 13.50
CA TRP A 86 -1.82 -1.57 12.54
C TRP A 86 -2.88 -0.51 12.84
N THR A 87 -3.32 0.21 11.82
CA THR A 87 -4.39 1.19 11.94
C THR A 87 -5.28 1.08 10.72
N LEU A 88 -6.58 1.16 10.96
CA LEU A 88 -7.60 1.26 9.93
C LEU A 88 -8.47 2.49 10.21
N SER A 89 -8.71 3.30 9.18
CA SER A 89 -9.50 4.52 9.30
C SER A 89 -10.42 4.71 8.10
N PHE A 90 -11.55 5.35 8.37
CA PHE A 90 -12.55 5.74 7.38
C PHE A 90 -12.70 7.25 7.44
N ASN A 91 -12.47 7.93 6.32
CA ASN A 91 -12.48 9.38 6.25
C ASN A 91 -13.41 9.82 5.10
N ALA A 92 -14.47 10.54 5.44
CA ALA A 92 -15.29 11.28 4.50
C ALA A 92 -14.99 12.77 4.67
N SER A 93 -14.73 13.47 3.57
CA SER A 93 -14.45 14.90 3.57
C SER A 93 -15.19 15.58 2.42
N TYR A 94 -15.63 16.82 2.63
CA TYR A 94 -16.32 17.61 1.63
C TYR A 94 -15.57 18.91 1.43
N THR A 95 -15.26 19.23 0.17
CA THR A 95 -14.62 20.50 -0.20
C THR A 95 -15.55 21.27 -1.15
N PRO A 96 -15.96 22.50 -0.79
CA PRO A 96 -16.79 23.33 -1.67
C PRO A 96 -16.15 23.48 -3.06
N GLY A 97 -16.93 23.26 -4.12
CA GLY A 97 -16.48 23.36 -5.51
C GLY A 97 -15.65 22.17 -6.03
N VAL A 98 -15.27 21.21 -5.17
CA VAL A 98 -14.55 19.98 -5.57
C VAL A 98 -15.43 18.75 -5.38
N GLY A 99 -16.23 18.72 -4.31
CA GLY A 99 -17.13 17.61 -3.98
C GLY A 99 -16.68 16.77 -2.80
N ALA A 100 -17.33 15.63 -2.63
CA ALA A 100 -17.05 14.68 -1.55
C ALA A 100 -15.91 13.73 -1.91
N ARG A 101 -15.13 13.35 -0.90
CA ARG A 101 -14.03 12.41 -1.00
C ARG A 101 -14.14 11.39 0.12
N TYR A 102 -14.26 10.12 -0.26
CA TYR A 102 -14.38 8.98 0.64
C TYR A 102 -13.12 8.11 0.56
N VAL A 103 -12.46 7.94 1.70
CA VAL A 103 -11.18 7.22 1.80
C VAL A 103 -11.21 6.24 2.95
N MET A 104 -10.94 4.98 2.63
CA MET A 104 -10.55 3.99 3.62
C MET A 104 -9.02 3.88 3.61
N ALA A 105 -8.38 4.00 4.76
CA ALA A 105 -6.92 3.93 4.85
C ALA A 105 -6.46 2.89 5.86
N PHE A 106 -5.52 2.06 5.44
CA PHE A 106 -4.84 1.05 6.26
C PHE A 106 -3.36 1.40 6.35
N SER A 107 -2.78 1.31 7.54
CA SER A 107 -1.36 1.59 7.75
C SER A 107 -0.72 0.70 8.79
N CYS A 108 0.59 0.51 8.66
CA CYS A 108 1.42 -0.22 9.62
C CYS A 108 2.88 0.18 9.49
N ILE A 109 3.71 -0.25 10.45
CA ILE A 109 5.16 -0.15 10.38
C ILE A 109 5.72 -1.52 10.00
N ILE A 110 6.53 -1.58 8.96
CA ILE A 110 7.14 -2.80 8.44
C ILE A 110 8.63 -2.84 8.81
N TYR A 111 9.07 -3.99 9.29
CA TYR A 111 10.43 -4.28 9.71
C TYR A 111 11.03 -5.45 8.91
N GLY A 112 12.35 -5.41 8.73
CA GLY A 112 13.10 -6.45 7.99
C GLY A 112 13.19 -6.21 6.48
N ALA A 113 12.43 -5.24 5.96
CA ALA A 113 12.52 -4.79 4.57
C ALA A 113 13.65 -3.76 4.35
N ALA A 114 14.35 -3.36 5.41
CA ALA A 114 15.51 -2.50 5.35
C ALA A 114 16.70 -3.20 6.03
N MET A 115 17.88 -3.11 5.42
CA MET A 115 19.11 -3.72 5.89
C MET A 115 20.26 -2.71 5.93
N GLY A 116 21.37 -3.07 6.59
CA GLY A 116 22.53 -2.20 6.76
C GLY A 116 22.45 -1.36 8.04
N ARG A 117 23.04 -0.16 8.01
CA ARG A 117 23.11 0.73 9.19
C ARG A 117 21.93 1.70 9.19
N VAL A 118 21.40 2.05 10.35
CA VAL A 118 20.27 2.99 10.52
C VAL A 118 20.47 4.30 9.73
N LYS A 119 21.68 4.85 9.68
CA LYS A 119 22.00 6.09 8.95
C LYS A 119 22.23 5.93 7.44
N ARG A 120 22.45 4.70 6.98
CA ARG A 120 22.68 4.32 5.56
C ARG A 120 22.00 2.98 5.28
N PRO A 121 20.67 2.93 5.35
CA PRO A 121 19.91 1.73 5.07
C PRO A 121 19.83 1.47 3.57
N THR A 122 19.67 0.19 3.22
CA THR A 122 19.18 -0.24 1.92
C THR A 122 17.81 -0.83 2.11
N TYR A 123 16.81 -0.28 1.43
CA TYR A 123 15.42 -0.70 1.47
C TYR A 123 15.12 -1.64 0.31
N ALA A 124 14.54 -2.81 0.59
CA ALA A 124 14.08 -3.79 -0.37
C ALA A 124 12.56 -3.66 -0.57
N PHE A 125 12.11 -3.66 -1.83
CA PHE A 125 10.71 -3.44 -2.22
C PHE A 125 10.07 -4.63 -2.94
N GLU A 126 10.76 -5.78 -3.05
CA GLU A 126 10.20 -7.01 -3.62
C GLU A 126 8.91 -7.43 -2.91
N TRP A 127 8.86 -7.24 -1.59
CA TRP A 127 7.70 -7.58 -0.76
C TRP A 127 6.45 -6.81 -1.18
N LEU A 128 6.59 -5.61 -1.74
CA LEU A 128 5.48 -4.77 -2.21
C LEU A 128 5.22 -4.98 -3.70
N LEU A 129 6.27 -4.84 -4.52
CA LEU A 129 6.12 -4.74 -5.97
C LEU A 129 5.78 -6.09 -6.62
N ILE A 130 6.32 -7.19 -6.11
CA ILE A 130 6.03 -8.52 -6.67
C ILE A 130 4.57 -8.90 -6.41
N PRO A 131 4.04 -8.85 -5.17
CA PRO A 131 2.63 -9.19 -4.94
C PRO A 131 1.67 -8.21 -5.64
N LEU A 132 2.02 -6.92 -5.69
CA LEU A 132 1.16 -5.91 -6.30
C LEU A 132 1.07 -6.04 -7.82
N SER A 133 2.19 -6.27 -8.52
CA SER A 133 2.23 -6.29 -9.99
C SER A 133 2.39 -7.68 -10.60
N LYS A 134 2.41 -8.74 -9.78
CA LYS A 134 2.83 -10.10 -10.18
C LYS A 134 4.23 -10.12 -10.80
N GLY A 135 5.12 -9.27 -10.28
CA GLY A 135 6.50 -9.12 -10.74
C GLY A 135 6.66 -8.48 -12.13
N ARG A 136 5.60 -7.86 -12.66
CA ARG A 136 5.65 -7.13 -13.96
C ARG A 136 6.25 -5.75 -13.84
N HIS A 137 6.16 -5.14 -12.66
CA HIS A 137 6.68 -3.82 -12.39
C HIS A 137 7.79 -3.87 -11.34
N ASP A 138 8.80 -3.06 -11.57
CA ASP A 138 9.91 -2.85 -10.65
C ASP A 138 10.26 -1.36 -10.55
N LEU A 139 11.29 -1.00 -9.77
CA LEU A 139 11.60 0.40 -9.51
C LEU A 139 12.10 1.16 -10.74
N TYR A 140 12.46 0.50 -11.85
CA TYR A 140 12.77 1.22 -13.09
C TYR A 140 11.53 1.80 -13.76
N ASP A 141 10.32 1.33 -13.43
CA ASP A 141 9.06 1.93 -13.87
C ASP A 141 8.70 3.20 -13.07
N PHE A 142 9.45 3.51 -12.01
CA PHE A 142 9.19 4.67 -11.16
C PHE A 142 9.97 5.88 -11.69
N ARG A 143 9.32 7.04 -11.63
CA ARG A 143 9.97 8.32 -11.91
C ARG A 143 10.39 9.00 -10.61
N TYR A 144 11.49 9.73 -10.66
CA TYR A 144 11.85 10.67 -9.60
C TYR A 144 10.89 11.86 -9.60
N ILE A 145 10.22 12.10 -8.47
CA ILE A 145 9.43 13.33 -8.23
C ILE A 145 10.33 14.40 -7.60
N SER A 146 11.27 13.97 -6.77
CA SER A 146 12.37 14.77 -6.22
C SER A 146 13.55 13.84 -5.99
N GLU A 147 14.71 14.35 -5.59
CA GLU A 147 15.86 13.50 -5.25
C GLU A 147 15.58 12.48 -4.13
N ARG A 148 14.47 12.65 -3.38
CA ARG A 148 14.10 11.85 -2.20
C ARG A 148 12.78 11.10 -2.37
N GLU A 149 12.17 11.14 -3.56
CA GLU A 149 10.86 10.54 -3.81
C GLU A 149 10.81 9.88 -5.18
N LEU A 150 10.40 8.61 -5.19
CA LEU A 150 10.02 7.87 -6.39
C LEU A 150 8.51 7.73 -6.44
N ALA A 151 7.93 7.87 -7.62
CA ALA A 151 6.50 7.62 -7.82
C ALA A 151 6.23 6.79 -9.07
N TYR A 152 5.18 5.98 -8.97
CA TYR A 152 4.58 5.24 -10.07
C TYR A 152 3.11 5.60 -10.15
N GLU A 153 2.60 5.82 -11.36
CA GLU A 153 1.17 5.97 -11.64
C GLU A 153 0.84 5.09 -12.85
N GLY A 154 -0.16 4.22 -12.69
CA GLY A 154 -0.51 3.30 -13.77
C GLY A 154 -1.74 2.46 -13.44
N ARG A 155 -1.90 1.38 -14.21
CA ARG A 155 -2.97 0.40 -13.98
C ARG A 155 -2.39 -0.96 -13.66
N VAL A 156 -2.92 -1.57 -12.60
CA VAL A 156 -2.62 -2.94 -12.21
C VAL A 156 -3.94 -3.70 -12.17
N ASP A 157 -4.06 -4.73 -13.01
CA ASP A 157 -5.29 -5.52 -13.17
C ASP A 157 -6.55 -4.62 -13.31
N ARG A 158 -6.46 -3.61 -14.19
CA ARG A 158 -7.49 -2.59 -14.52
C ARG A 158 -7.77 -1.52 -13.46
N LYS A 159 -7.20 -1.63 -12.27
CA LYS A 159 -7.34 -0.64 -11.18
C LYS A 159 -6.29 0.45 -11.32
N LEU A 160 -6.68 1.70 -11.10
CA LEU A 160 -5.74 2.81 -11.05
C LEU A 160 -4.94 2.72 -9.75
N VAL A 161 -3.62 2.66 -9.88
CA VAL A 161 -2.69 2.57 -8.76
C VAL A 161 -1.69 3.71 -8.84
N SER A 162 -1.52 4.41 -7.72
CA SER A 162 -0.40 5.33 -7.51
C SER A 162 0.44 4.85 -6.34
N ILE A 163 1.75 4.72 -6.51
CA ILE A 163 2.70 4.34 -5.45
C ILE A 163 3.68 5.49 -5.27
N SER A 164 3.92 5.91 -4.04
CA SER A 164 4.92 6.92 -3.68
C SER A 164 5.85 6.34 -2.62
N LEU A 165 7.16 6.38 -2.89
CA LEU A 165 8.22 5.93 -2.00
C LEU A 165 9.03 7.15 -1.58
N ARG A 166 9.02 7.47 -0.28
CA ARG A 166 9.53 8.73 0.28
C ARG A 166 10.64 8.49 1.28
N PHE A 167 11.64 9.35 1.25
CA PHE A 167 12.86 9.17 2.02
C PHE A 167 13.37 10.49 2.60
N GLU A 168 14.13 10.40 3.69
CA GLU A 168 14.63 11.58 4.39
C GLU A 168 15.80 12.26 3.64
N ARG A 169 16.52 11.50 2.81
CA ARG A 169 17.74 11.92 2.11
C ARG A 169 17.69 11.57 0.62
N PRO A 170 18.52 12.20 -0.22
CA PRO A 170 18.63 11.85 -1.63
C PRO A 170 18.90 10.36 -1.84
N ILE A 171 18.24 9.75 -2.84
CA ILE A 171 18.25 8.30 -3.07
C ILE A 171 18.78 7.90 -4.44
N ALA A 172 19.41 6.74 -4.50
CA ALA A 172 19.59 5.97 -5.72
C ALA A 172 18.81 4.66 -5.60
N HIS A 173 18.50 4.06 -6.74
CA HIS A 173 17.81 2.78 -6.77
C HIS A 173 18.33 1.87 -7.88
N CYS A 174 18.09 0.58 -7.72
CA CYS A 174 18.12 -0.40 -8.80
C CYS A 174 16.75 -1.04 -8.92
N ARG A 175 16.67 -2.24 -9.48
CA ARG A 175 15.43 -2.99 -9.72
C ARG A 175 14.46 -3.04 -8.54
N TYR A 176 14.93 -3.38 -7.33
CA TYR A 176 14.06 -3.52 -6.15
C TYR A 176 14.62 -2.86 -4.90
N HIS A 177 15.79 -2.23 -4.99
CA HIS A 177 16.46 -1.66 -3.84
C HIS A 177 16.57 -0.15 -3.95
N VAL A 178 16.39 0.55 -2.83
CA VAL A 178 16.64 1.99 -2.68
C VAL A 178 17.67 2.20 -1.57
N TRP A 179 18.63 3.10 -1.77
CA TRP A 179 19.60 3.48 -0.75
C TRP A 179 19.90 4.98 -0.82
N TYR A 180 20.42 5.54 0.28
CA TYR A 180 20.84 6.93 0.33
C TYR A 180 22.10 7.17 -0.52
N ARG A 181 22.08 8.23 -1.33
CA ARG A 181 23.28 8.73 -2.02
C ARG A 181 24.30 9.24 -0.97
N GLY A 182 25.57 8.97 -1.25
CA GLY A 182 26.71 9.34 -0.42
C GLY A 182 26.86 10.83 -0.27
#